data_AF-A0AAV7X559-F1
#
_entry.id   AF-A0AAV7X559-F1
#
_cell.length_a   1.000
_cell.length_b   1.000
_cell.length_c   1.000
_cell.angle_alpha   90.00
_cell.angle_beta   90.00
_cell.angle_gamma   90.00
#
_symmetry.space_group_name_H-M   'P 1'
#
loop_
_entity.id
_entity.type
_entity.pdbx_description
1 polymer ?
#
loop_
_entity_poly.entity_id
_entity_poly.type
_entity_poly.pdbx_seq_one_letter_code
_entity_poly.pdbx_strand_id
1 'polypeptide(L)'
;MMSVSRMALHEWDEDYLEVSRLFNGHNQTKEYTFEIEHIEKVENPDLRRKFQQKESEYRKKYGHVRTVKVFHGTKRENIRSILRDNLDVQRHGENIGHRFGAGVSFSAFASYSSHYCDKSASDNQMLLCHVLVSNIVEVPEKRKGQSVLTCPPFLEGRYPLRYDTTAKNKNSLNVIVKFENHTFYPAFVIHFKRVSKVAFSAFSAPLSENRLSNMPSYDRYAATSEWVCYSQPSRGISPSSVSSSPTHLPLRNSYASALPNSLVPQQNVCVTLDGDYQSAQSRHEPAERDPTWVDSILNFLRGIFDC
;
A
#
# COMPACT_ATOMS: atom_id res chain seq x y z
N MET A 1 18.75 23.75 0.98
CA MET A 1 17.68 22.74 0.85
C MET A 1 18.29 21.59 0.08
N MET A 2 18.40 20.38 0.66
CA MET A 2 18.95 19.26 -0.12
C MET A 2 17.97 18.91 -1.24
N SER A 3 18.46 18.81 -2.47
CA SER A 3 17.63 18.52 -3.64
C SER A 3 17.23 17.06 -3.68
N VAL A 4 15.97 16.78 -4.04
CA VAL A 4 15.54 15.43 -4.41
C VAL A 4 16.11 15.10 -5.80
N SER A 5 16.84 14.00 -5.94
CA SER A 5 17.31 13.50 -7.23
C SER A 5 16.66 12.17 -7.59
N ARG A 6 16.43 11.97 -8.89
CA ARG A 6 15.97 10.72 -9.50
C ARG A 6 17.02 10.29 -10.51
N MET A 7 17.45 9.04 -10.41
CA MET A 7 18.44 8.46 -11.31
C MET A 7 17.83 7.22 -11.95
N ALA A 8 17.71 7.24 -13.29
CA ALA A 8 17.30 6.05 -14.03
C ALA A 8 18.32 4.93 -13.80
N LEU A 9 17.81 3.74 -13.50
CA LEU A 9 18.62 2.54 -13.29
C LEU A 9 18.77 1.76 -14.60
N HIS A 10 19.92 1.11 -14.74
CA HIS A 10 20.17 0.14 -15.80
C HIS A 10 19.66 -1.25 -15.39
N GLU A 11 19.35 -2.09 -16.38
CA GLU A 11 18.77 -3.42 -16.13
C GLU A 11 19.68 -4.37 -15.36
N TRP A 12 20.98 -4.11 -15.36
CA TRP A 12 22.00 -4.87 -14.62
C TRP A 12 22.29 -4.31 -13.22
N ASP A 13 21.69 -3.19 -12.84
CA ASP A 13 21.84 -2.68 -11.47
C ASP A 13 21.11 -3.61 -10.49
N GLU A 14 21.77 -3.96 -9.38
CA GLU A 14 21.17 -4.82 -8.34
C GLU A 14 19.82 -4.29 -7.85
N ASP A 15 19.71 -2.97 -7.68
CA ASP A 15 18.45 -2.30 -7.32
C ASP A 15 17.37 -2.52 -8.40
N TYR A 16 17.73 -2.45 -9.69
CA TYR A 16 16.78 -2.70 -10.79
C TYR A 16 16.30 -4.15 -10.75
N LEU A 17 17.23 -5.11 -10.61
CA LEU A 17 16.93 -6.54 -10.59
C LEU A 17 16.00 -6.90 -9.43
N GLU A 18 16.25 -6.35 -8.25
CA GLU A 18 15.41 -6.58 -7.07
C GLU A 18 14.01 -5.99 -7.24
N VAL A 19 13.92 -4.71 -7.64
CA VAL A 19 12.63 -4.04 -7.84
C VAL A 19 11.82 -4.76 -8.91
N SER A 20 12.46 -5.17 -10.01
CA SER A 20 11.84 -5.92 -11.10
C SER A 20 11.33 -7.29 -10.64
N ARG A 21 12.11 -8.01 -9.82
CA ARG A 21 11.67 -9.29 -9.23
C ARG A 21 10.42 -9.10 -8.36
N LEU A 22 10.41 -8.10 -7.48
CA LEU A 22 9.26 -7.79 -6.63
C LEU A 22 8.02 -7.44 -7.46
N PHE A 23 8.19 -6.61 -8.49
CA PHE A 23 7.10 -6.18 -9.36
C PHE A 23 6.51 -7.37 -10.12
N ASN A 24 7.37 -8.13 -10.80
CA ASN A 24 6.99 -9.27 -11.63
C ASN A 24 6.36 -10.43 -10.84
N GLY A 25 6.60 -10.53 -9.53
CA GLY A 25 5.95 -11.53 -8.68
C GLY A 25 4.42 -11.41 -8.66
N HIS A 26 3.88 -10.19 -8.82
CA HIS A 26 2.45 -9.92 -8.78
C HIS A 26 2.05 -8.77 -9.75
N ASN A 27 2.54 -8.80 -10.99
CA ASN A 27 2.33 -7.76 -12.00
C ASN A 27 1.13 -8.00 -12.93
N GLN A 28 0.14 -8.80 -12.54
CA GLN A 28 -0.98 -9.11 -13.44
C GLN A 28 -2.33 -9.16 -12.74
N THR A 29 -3.37 -8.81 -13.50
CA THR A 29 -4.77 -9.09 -13.18
C THR A 29 -5.31 -10.14 -14.15
N LYS A 30 -6.61 -10.41 -14.10
CA LYS A 30 -7.29 -11.25 -15.08
C LYS A 30 -7.24 -10.66 -16.49
N GLU A 31 -7.36 -9.34 -16.59
CA GLU A 31 -7.50 -8.60 -17.85
C GLU A 31 -6.17 -8.03 -18.38
N TYR A 32 -5.21 -7.77 -17.51
CA TYR A 32 -3.98 -7.04 -17.86
C TYR A 32 -2.72 -7.69 -17.30
N THR A 33 -1.61 -7.50 -18.02
CA THR A 33 -0.24 -7.64 -17.52
C THR A 33 0.38 -6.25 -17.43
N PHE A 34 1.17 -5.99 -16.41
CA PHE A 34 1.94 -4.76 -16.26
C PHE A 34 3.40 -5.02 -16.61
N GLU A 35 3.95 -4.18 -17.48
CA GLU A 35 5.34 -4.28 -17.96
C GLU A 35 6.11 -3.04 -17.54
N ILE A 36 7.28 -3.24 -16.92
CA ILE A 36 8.19 -2.15 -16.53
C ILE A 36 8.75 -1.51 -17.80
N GLU A 37 8.74 -0.18 -17.84
CA GLU A 37 9.39 0.60 -18.89
C GLU A 37 10.77 1.08 -18.45
N HIS A 38 10.87 1.62 -17.23
CA HIS A 38 12.12 1.91 -16.55
C HIS A 38 11.87 2.12 -15.05
N ILE A 39 12.96 2.14 -14.29
CA ILE A 39 12.94 2.36 -12.85
C ILE A 39 13.89 3.49 -12.53
N GLU A 40 13.49 4.40 -11.65
CA GLU A 40 14.39 5.42 -11.12
C GLU A 40 14.57 5.23 -9.63
N LYS A 41 15.82 5.32 -9.18
CA LYS A 41 16.18 5.43 -7.77
C LYS A 41 16.01 6.86 -7.29
N VAL A 42 15.34 7.00 -6.15
CA VAL A 42 15.09 8.29 -5.51
C VAL A 42 16.10 8.50 -4.39
N GLU A 43 16.76 9.65 -4.43
CA GLU A 43 17.57 10.15 -3.33
C GLU A 43 16.96 11.43 -2.77
N ASN A 44 16.41 11.33 -1.57
CA ASN A 44 16.00 12.45 -0.74
C ASN A 44 16.68 12.32 0.64
N PRO A 45 17.82 12.98 0.86
CA PRO A 45 18.59 12.85 2.11
C PRO A 45 17.79 13.22 3.36
N ASP A 46 16.90 14.22 3.26
CA ASP A 46 16.08 14.66 4.38
C ASP A 46 15.06 13.61 4.80
N LEU A 47 14.36 13.01 3.83
CA LEU A 47 13.41 11.93 4.13
C LEU A 47 14.13 10.66 4.58
N ARG A 48 15.29 10.34 3.98
CA ARG A 48 16.12 9.19 4.38
C ARG A 48 16.57 9.31 5.83
N ARG A 49 17.04 10.48 6.24
CA ARG A 49 17.43 10.76 7.64
C ARG A 49 16.25 10.60 8.60
N LYS A 50 15.07 11.17 8.28
CA LYS A 50 13.86 11.03 9.10
C LYS A 50 13.42 9.56 9.22
N PHE A 51 13.52 8.80 8.13
CA PHE A 51 13.21 7.36 8.12
C PHE A 51 14.16 6.56 9.02
N GLN A 52 15.48 6.78 8.93
CA GLN A 52 16.49 6.12 9.77
C GLN A 52 16.35 6.49 11.26
N GLN A 53 16.00 7.74 11.56
CA GLN A 53 15.68 8.15 12.92
C GLN A 53 14.46 7.39 13.45
N LYS A 54 13.39 7.30 12.64
CA LYS A 54 12.19 6.55 13.00
C LYS A 54 12.46 5.06 13.19
N GLU A 55 13.35 4.47 12.39
CA GLU A 55 13.81 3.08 12.57
C GLU A 55 14.47 2.87 13.95
N SER A 56 15.36 3.79 14.34
CA SER A 56 16.00 3.75 15.65
C SER A 56 15.00 3.91 16.80
N GLU A 57 14.01 4.78 16.64
CA GLU A 57 12.90 4.93 17.58
C GLU A 57 12.07 3.64 17.69
N TYR A 58 11.75 2.99 16.57
CA TYR A 58 11.03 1.71 16.56
C TYR A 58 11.83 0.61 17.25
N ARG A 59 13.15 0.51 17.00
CA ARG A 59 14.02 -0.46 17.66
C ARG A 59 14.03 -0.27 19.18
N LYS A 60 14.08 0.97 19.67
CA LYS A 60 13.99 1.29 21.11
C LYS A 60 12.60 0.98 21.69
N LYS A 61 11.54 1.34 20.96
CA LYS A 61 10.15 1.23 21.41
C LYS A 61 9.62 -0.21 21.43
N TYR A 62 9.97 -0.99 20.41
CA TYR A 62 9.43 -2.34 20.20
C TYR A 62 10.44 -3.45 20.51
N GLY A 63 11.73 -3.16 20.52
CA GLY A 63 12.83 -4.12 20.65
C GLY A 63 13.29 -4.71 19.31
N HIS A 64 12.47 -4.62 18.28
CA HIS A 64 12.75 -5.08 16.93
C HIS A 64 12.07 -4.18 15.90
N VAL A 65 12.63 -4.15 14.70
CA VAL A 65 12.04 -3.48 13.53
C VAL A 65 12.63 -4.12 12.28
N ARG A 66 11.81 -4.32 11.25
CA ARG A 66 12.26 -4.71 9.91
C ARG A 66 11.77 -3.72 8.87
N THR A 67 12.54 -3.60 7.80
CA THR A 67 12.13 -2.84 6.61
C THR A 67 11.58 -3.80 5.57
N VAL A 68 10.36 -3.56 5.11
CA VAL A 68 9.76 -4.29 3.98
C VAL A 68 9.68 -3.37 2.76
N LYS A 69 9.81 -3.95 1.56
CA LYS A 69 9.69 -3.23 0.29
C LYS A 69 8.31 -3.51 -0.29
N VAL A 70 7.48 -2.48 -0.38
CA VAL A 70 6.07 -2.59 -0.77
C VAL A 70 5.67 -1.44 -1.68
N PHE A 71 4.75 -1.71 -2.60
CA PHE A 71 4.27 -0.77 -3.58
C PHE A 71 3.24 0.20 -2.99
N HIS A 72 3.23 1.42 -3.52
CA HIS A 72 2.19 2.41 -3.31
C HIS A 72 1.78 2.98 -4.67
N GLY A 73 0.55 2.65 -5.08
CA GLY A 73 -0.08 3.25 -6.26
C GLY A 73 -0.67 4.60 -5.93
N THR A 74 -0.49 5.56 -6.83
CA THR A 74 -1.04 6.91 -6.73
C THR A 74 -1.14 7.51 -8.12
N LYS A 75 -1.89 8.60 -8.26
CA LYS A 75 -1.92 9.37 -9.50
C LYS A 75 -0.54 9.99 -9.78
N ARG A 76 -0.18 10.08 -11.06
CA ARG A 76 1.12 10.62 -11.51
C ARG A 76 1.37 12.03 -10.99
N GLU A 77 0.33 12.86 -10.93
CA GLU A 77 0.40 14.24 -10.42
C GLU A 77 0.90 14.33 -8.96
N ASN A 78 0.70 13.29 -8.17
CA ASN A 78 1.13 13.24 -6.77
C ASN A 78 2.58 12.82 -6.58
N ILE A 79 3.23 12.19 -7.58
CA ILE A 79 4.57 11.61 -7.42
C ILE A 79 5.56 12.70 -6.97
N ARG A 80 5.58 13.85 -7.65
CA ARG A 80 6.54 14.93 -7.33
C ARG A 80 6.40 15.44 -5.89
N SER A 81 5.17 15.63 -5.40
CA SER A 81 4.93 16.10 -4.04
C SER A 81 5.26 15.02 -3.01
N ILE A 82 4.96 13.74 -3.30
CA ILE A 82 5.33 12.62 -2.44
C ILE A 82 6.84 12.47 -2.32
N LEU A 83 7.60 12.59 -3.41
CA LEU A 83 9.07 12.48 -3.34
C LEU A 83 9.70 13.65 -2.56
N ARG A 84 9.05 14.81 -2.54
CA ARG A 84 9.51 16.00 -1.79
C ARG A 84 9.13 15.94 -0.31
N ASP A 85 7.84 15.70 -0.04
CA ASP A 85 7.22 15.92 1.27
C ASP A 85 6.89 14.61 2.01
N ASN A 86 7.06 13.47 1.34
CA ASN A 86 6.60 12.13 1.74
C ASN A 86 5.07 11.95 1.63
N LEU A 87 4.61 10.72 1.84
CA LEU A 87 3.19 10.41 2.01
C LEU A 87 2.70 10.97 3.36
N ASP A 88 1.51 11.57 3.38
CA ASP A 88 0.94 12.19 4.57
C ASP A 88 -0.10 11.27 5.21
N VAL A 89 0.11 10.91 6.48
CA VAL A 89 -0.85 10.10 7.25
C VAL A 89 -2.13 10.85 7.63
N GLN A 90 -2.26 12.14 7.31
CA GLN A 90 -3.47 12.92 7.59
C GLN A 90 -4.34 13.11 6.34
N ARG A 91 -3.79 12.89 5.13
CA ARG A 91 -4.51 13.03 3.84
C ARG A 91 -5.45 11.86 3.51
N HIS A 92 -5.80 11.05 4.51
CA HIS A 92 -6.73 9.92 4.41
C HIS A 92 -8.20 10.33 4.21
N GLY A 93 -8.51 11.63 4.17
CA GLY A 93 -9.87 12.11 3.91
C GLY A 93 -10.31 12.06 2.45
N GLU A 94 -9.38 11.99 1.49
CA GLU A 94 -9.68 12.26 0.08
C GLU A 94 -9.66 11.00 -0.81
N ASN A 95 -9.19 9.85 -0.30
CA ASN A 95 -8.98 8.64 -1.10
C ASN A 95 -9.94 7.50 -0.76
N ILE A 96 -10.46 6.84 -1.81
CA ILE A 96 -11.23 5.59 -1.73
C ILE A 96 -10.28 4.48 -1.25
N GLY A 97 -10.15 4.19 0.05
CA GLY A 97 -9.14 3.19 0.46
C GLY A 97 -9.04 2.75 1.92
N HIS A 98 -9.80 3.34 2.84
CA HIS A 98 -9.64 3.09 4.29
C HIS A 98 -10.34 1.82 4.79
N ARG A 99 -10.12 0.71 4.07
CA ARG A 99 -10.70 -0.60 4.37
C ARG A 99 -10.06 -1.24 5.60
N PHE A 100 -8.79 -0.95 5.88
CA PHE A 100 -8.02 -1.55 6.97
C PHE A 100 -7.43 -0.51 7.95
N GLY A 101 -7.79 0.77 7.81
CA GLY A 101 -7.35 1.87 8.67
C GLY A 101 -7.30 3.23 7.97
N ALA A 102 -7.39 4.30 8.76
CA ALA A 102 -7.12 5.68 8.33
C ALA A 102 -5.60 5.91 8.41
N GLY A 103 -4.88 5.25 7.50
CA GLY A 103 -3.43 5.30 7.37
C GLY A 103 -3.02 5.26 5.90
N VAL A 104 -1.71 5.37 5.65
CA VAL A 104 -1.13 5.20 4.31
C VAL A 104 -1.11 3.71 4.00
N SER A 105 -1.79 3.31 2.93
CA SER A 105 -1.86 1.92 2.48
C SER A 105 -0.71 1.58 1.53
N PHE A 106 -0.13 0.40 1.71
CA PHE A 106 0.87 -0.21 0.84
C PHE A 106 0.48 -1.65 0.52
N SER A 107 1.08 -2.21 -0.53
CA SER A 107 0.85 -3.58 -0.96
C SER A 107 2.13 -4.23 -1.45
N ALA A 108 2.38 -5.48 -1.08
CA ALA A 108 3.41 -6.28 -1.74
C ALA A 108 3.08 -6.59 -3.21
N PHE A 109 1.83 -6.36 -3.65
CA PHE A 109 1.36 -6.73 -4.98
C PHE A 109 1.26 -5.49 -5.88
N ALA A 110 2.08 -5.43 -6.93
CA ALA A 110 2.05 -4.35 -7.91
C ALA A 110 0.67 -4.23 -8.58
N SER A 111 0.03 -5.36 -8.87
CA SER A 111 -1.34 -5.39 -9.43
C SER A 111 -2.37 -4.76 -8.52
N TYR A 112 -2.28 -4.96 -7.20
CA TYR A 112 -3.18 -4.31 -6.25
C TYR A 112 -2.95 -2.79 -6.21
N SER A 113 -1.69 -2.37 -6.16
CA SER A 113 -1.32 -0.95 -6.18
C SER A 113 -1.75 -0.26 -7.48
N SER A 114 -1.70 -0.95 -8.62
CA SER A 114 -2.10 -0.40 -9.93
C SER A 114 -3.55 0.11 -9.99
N HIS A 115 -4.43 -0.36 -9.09
CA HIS A 115 -5.82 0.13 -9.01
C HIS A 115 -5.92 1.61 -8.58
N TYR A 116 -4.88 2.12 -7.93
CA TYR A 116 -4.76 3.48 -7.42
C TYR A 116 -3.93 4.40 -8.34
N CYS A 117 -3.37 3.85 -9.42
CA CYS A 117 -2.73 4.60 -10.49
C CYS A 117 -3.76 5.14 -11.49
N ASP A 118 -3.33 6.07 -12.35
CA ASP A 118 -4.15 6.56 -13.45
C ASP A 118 -4.57 5.42 -14.38
N LYS A 119 -5.85 5.31 -14.75
CA LYS A 119 -6.34 4.16 -15.55
C LYS A 119 -6.21 4.34 -17.06
N SER A 120 -6.12 5.60 -17.51
CA SER A 120 -6.11 6.00 -18.91
C SER A 120 -4.75 6.46 -19.41
N ALA A 121 -3.73 6.46 -18.55
CA ALA A 121 -2.38 6.89 -18.92
C ALA A 121 -1.61 5.74 -19.57
N SER A 122 -0.90 6.04 -20.66
CA SER A 122 0.09 5.13 -21.25
C SER A 122 1.35 5.02 -20.40
N ASP A 123 1.71 6.09 -19.67
CA ASP A 123 2.85 6.18 -18.73
C ASP A 123 2.32 6.11 -17.29
N ASN A 124 2.14 4.89 -16.77
CA ASN A 124 1.70 4.69 -15.39
C ASN A 124 2.91 4.72 -14.47
N GLN A 125 2.72 5.33 -13.29
CA GLN A 125 3.76 5.42 -12.27
C GLN A 125 3.25 4.87 -10.96
N MET A 126 4.11 4.14 -10.25
CA MET A 126 3.91 3.79 -8.86
C MET A 126 5.22 3.88 -8.10
N LEU A 127 5.13 3.90 -6.77
CA LEU A 127 6.30 3.95 -5.90
C LEU A 127 6.59 2.56 -5.36
N LEU A 128 7.87 2.20 -5.24
CA LEU A 128 8.32 1.19 -4.28
C LEU A 128 8.86 1.89 -3.05
N CYS A 129 8.23 1.63 -1.91
CA CYS A 129 8.56 2.25 -0.64
C CYS A 129 9.24 1.26 0.29
N HIS A 130 10.25 1.73 1.00
CA HIS A 130 10.76 1.06 2.18
C HIS A 130 9.83 1.40 3.35
N VAL A 131 9.31 0.40 4.07
CA VAL A 131 8.33 0.59 5.15
C VAL A 131 8.78 -0.14 6.41
N LEU A 132 8.78 0.55 7.55
CA LEU A 132 9.11 0.00 8.86
C LEU A 132 7.93 -0.77 9.44
N VAL A 133 8.18 -2.01 9.83
CA VAL A 133 7.21 -2.89 10.47
C VAL A 133 7.84 -3.54 11.70
N SER A 134 7.20 -3.44 12.86
CA SER A 134 7.62 -4.15 14.08
C SER A 134 6.57 -5.18 14.47
N ASN A 135 5.35 -4.73 14.74
CA ASN A 135 4.19 -5.51 15.12
C ASN A 135 3.04 -5.21 14.16
N ILE A 136 2.58 -6.27 13.52
CA ILE A 136 1.52 -6.26 12.52
C ILE A 136 0.32 -7.07 13.00
N VAL A 137 -0.89 -6.50 12.85
CA VAL A 137 -2.14 -7.16 13.21
C VAL A 137 -3.07 -7.23 12.01
N GLU A 138 -3.70 -8.38 11.81
CA GLU A 138 -4.78 -8.49 10.83
C GLU A 138 -6.06 -7.88 11.42
N VAL A 139 -6.71 -7.03 10.64
CA VAL A 139 -7.97 -6.39 11.03
C VAL A 139 -9.05 -6.73 10.00
N PRO A 140 -10.31 -6.89 10.42
CA PRO A 140 -11.39 -7.08 9.48
C PRO A 140 -11.49 -5.87 8.56
N GLU A 141 -11.90 -6.13 7.34
CA GLU A 141 -12.27 -5.06 6.43
C GLU A 141 -13.45 -4.27 7.00
N LYS A 142 -13.30 -2.94 7.02
CA LYS A 142 -14.38 -2.02 7.37
C LYS A 142 -15.59 -2.26 6.46
N ARG A 143 -16.75 -2.49 7.07
CA ARG A 143 -18.03 -2.54 6.36
C ARG A 143 -18.64 -1.15 6.17
N LYS A 144 -19.56 -1.03 5.21
CA LYS A 144 -20.34 0.21 5.01
C LYS A 144 -21.06 0.56 6.31
N GLY A 145 -20.96 1.83 6.73
CA GLY A 145 -21.57 2.32 7.97
C GLY A 145 -20.71 2.18 9.24
N GLN A 146 -19.56 1.49 9.20
CA GLN A 146 -18.65 1.42 10.36
C GLN A 146 -17.67 2.58 10.40
N SER A 147 -17.22 2.96 11.60
CA SER A 147 -16.13 3.91 11.78
C SER A 147 -14.82 3.34 11.23
N VAL A 148 -13.97 4.21 10.69
CA VAL A 148 -12.63 3.82 10.25
C VAL A 148 -11.73 3.71 11.47
N LEU A 149 -10.92 2.67 11.54
CA LEU A 149 -9.88 2.54 12.55
C LEU A 149 -8.83 3.65 12.38
N THR A 150 -8.79 4.63 13.30
CA THR A 150 -7.88 5.79 13.22
C THR A 150 -6.51 5.54 13.84
N CYS A 151 -6.39 4.52 14.68
CA CYS A 151 -5.10 4.07 15.22
C CYS A 151 -5.12 2.54 15.38
N PRO A 152 -3.97 1.87 15.29
CA PRO A 152 -3.90 0.42 15.51
C PRO A 152 -4.37 0.04 16.92
N PRO A 153 -4.89 -1.18 17.13
CA PRO A 153 -5.23 -1.66 18.46
C PRO A 153 -3.99 -1.77 19.36
N PHE A 154 -4.23 -1.89 20.66
CA PHE A 154 -3.17 -2.18 21.63
C PHE A 154 -2.53 -3.55 21.33
N LEU A 155 -1.23 -3.65 21.60
CA LEU A 155 -0.53 -4.92 21.61
C LEU A 155 -1.03 -5.76 22.77
N GLU A 156 -1.30 -7.02 22.47
CA GLU A 156 -1.76 -7.99 23.44
C GLU A 156 -0.76 -8.13 24.60
N GLY A 157 -1.24 -7.97 25.83
CA GLY A 157 -0.42 -8.04 27.05
C GLY A 157 0.60 -6.91 27.24
N ARG A 158 0.58 -5.85 26.42
CA ARG A 158 1.63 -4.81 26.38
C ARG A 158 1.08 -3.38 26.46
N TYR A 159 -0.05 -3.17 27.13
CA TYR A 159 -0.63 -1.83 27.31
C TYR A 159 0.38 -0.85 27.95
N PRO A 160 0.50 0.41 27.48
CA PRO A 160 -0.30 1.08 26.44
C PRO A 160 0.28 0.99 25.01
N LEU A 161 1.21 0.08 24.74
CA LEU A 161 1.85 -0.05 23.43
C LEU A 161 0.84 -0.56 22.38
N ARG A 162 0.87 0.02 21.17
CA ARG A 162 0.00 -0.36 20.05
C ARG A 162 0.79 -1.08 18.97
N TYR A 163 0.09 -1.91 18.18
CA TYR A 163 0.60 -2.35 16.90
C TYR A 163 1.02 -1.13 16.06
N ASP A 164 1.99 -1.27 15.18
CA ASP A 164 2.39 -0.15 14.31
C ASP A 164 1.81 -0.27 12.89
N THR A 165 1.33 -1.46 12.54
CA THR A 165 0.83 -1.77 11.21
C THR A 165 -0.43 -2.61 11.32
N THR A 166 -1.49 -2.23 10.61
CA THR A 166 -2.65 -3.10 10.39
C THR A 166 -2.56 -3.73 9.00
N ALA A 167 -3.19 -4.88 8.80
CA ALA A 167 -3.11 -5.61 7.55
C ALA A 167 -4.43 -6.31 7.20
N LYS A 168 -4.65 -6.51 5.90
CA LYS A 168 -5.61 -7.50 5.41
C LYS A 168 -5.11 -8.92 5.65
N ASN A 169 -3.84 -9.15 5.31
CA ASN A 169 -3.14 -10.41 5.52
C ASN A 169 -1.68 -10.10 5.85
N LYS A 170 -1.25 -10.46 7.06
CA LYS A 170 0.07 -10.10 7.59
C LYS A 170 1.20 -10.95 6.99
N ASN A 171 0.88 -12.11 6.42
CA ASN A 171 1.86 -13.03 5.85
C ASN A 171 2.23 -12.65 4.42
N SER A 172 1.23 -12.37 3.58
CA SER A 172 1.42 -11.95 2.19
C SER A 172 1.71 -10.45 2.04
N LEU A 173 1.44 -9.65 3.08
CA LEU A 173 1.53 -8.18 3.02
C LEU A 173 0.73 -7.58 1.85
N ASN A 174 -0.34 -8.27 1.43
CA ASN A 174 -1.18 -7.86 0.31
C ASN A 174 -1.74 -6.44 0.53
N VAL A 175 -2.19 -6.13 1.75
CA VAL A 175 -2.50 -4.76 2.14
C VAL A 175 -2.00 -4.54 3.55
N ILE A 176 -1.16 -3.53 3.74
CA ILE A 176 -0.73 -3.04 5.05
C ILE A 176 -0.98 -1.55 5.16
N VAL A 177 -1.23 -1.05 6.36
CA VAL A 177 -1.55 0.35 6.62
C VAL A 177 -0.65 0.90 7.73
N LYS A 178 -0.03 2.05 7.47
CA LYS A 178 0.82 2.79 8.41
C LYS A 178 0.12 4.05 8.89
N PHE A 179 0.23 4.33 10.18
CA PHE A 179 -0.48 5.42 10.85
C PHE A 179 0.43 6.54 11.34
N GLU A 180 1.74 6.40 11.14
CA GLU A 180 2.74 7.33 11.65
C GLU A 180 3.67 7.78 10.53
N ASN A 181 3.90 9.10 10.46
CA ASN A 181 4.78 9.71 9.49
C ASN A 181 6.22 9.18 9.61
N HIS A 182 6.94 9.21 8.49
CA HIS A 182 8.35 8.83 8.39
C HIS A 182 8.63 7.35 8.71
N THR A 183 7.60 6.52 8.88
CA THR A 183 7.73 5.06 8.94
C THR A 183 7.87 4.42 7.55
N PHE A 184 8.00 5.26 6.52
CA PHE A 184 8.13 4.87 5.13
C PHE A 184 8.99 5.88 4.36
N TYR A 185 9.68 5.40 3.33
CA TYR A 185 10.54 6.18 2.44
C TYR A 185 10.30 5.76 0.98
N PRO A 186 9.90 6.67 0.07
CA PRO A 186 9.75 6.36 -1.34
C PRO A 186 11.12 6.21 -1.98
N ALA A 187 11.55 4.97 -2.20
CA ALA A 187 12.90 4.64 -2.64
C ALA A 187 13.04 4.58 -4.16
N PHE A 188 11.96 4.23 -4.87
CA PHE A 188 11.97 4.09 -6.32
C PHE A 188 10.67 4.61 -6.94
N VAL A 189 10.76 5.14 -8.15
CA VAL A 189 9.64 5.36 -9.06
C VAL A 189 9.71 4.29 -10.14
N ILE A 190 8.61 3.57 -10.34
CA ILE A 190 8.49 2.54 -11.38
C ILE A 190 7.56 3.07 -12.44
N HIS A 191 8.08 3.22 -13.64
CA HIS A 191 7.30 3.51 -14.83
C HIS A 191 6.89 2.19 -15.48
N PHE A 192 5.62 2.05 -15.79
CA PHE A 192 5.08 0.82 -16.35
C PHE A 192 3.91 1.10 -17.28
N LYS A 193 3.70 0.18 -18.21
CA LYS A 193 2.56 0.17 -19.11
C LYS A 193 1.62 -0.98 -18.80
N ARG A 194 0.35 -0.79 -19.14
CA ARG A 194 -0.70 -1.79 -19.01
C ARG A 194 -0.92 -2.46 -20.37
N VAL A 195 -0.68 -3.76 -20.45
CA VAL A 195 -0.86 -4.56 -21.67
C VAL A 195 -2.11 -5.43 -21.51
N SER A 196 -3.06 -5.28 -22.43
CA SER A 196 -4.30 -6.08 -22.44
C SER A 196 -4.00 -7.54 -22.75
N LYS A 197 -4.56 -8.46 -21.97
CA LYS A 197 -4.51 -9.91 -22.25
C LYS A 197 -5.55 -10.35 -23.28
N VAL A 198 -6.42 -9.45 -23.74
CA VAL A 198 -7.40 -9.76 -24.78
C VAL A 198 -6.62 -10.06 -26.06
N ALA A 199 -6.65 -11.32 -26.48
CA ALA A 199 -6.15 -11.72 -27.79
C ALA A 199 -6.85 -10.87 -28.86
N PHE A 200 -6.10 -10.36 -29.82
CA PHE A 200 -6.67 -9.87 -31.07
C PHE A 200 -7.31 -11.07 -31.81
N SER A 201 -8.49 -11.51 -31.39
CA SER A 201 -9.32 -12.47 -32.10
C SER A 201 -10.28 -11.74 -33.07
N ALA A 202 -9.78 -10.73 -33.76
CA ALA A 202 -10.53 -10.00 -34.77
C ALA A 202 -9.55 -9.38 -35.76
N PHE A 203 -9.21 -10.14 -36.81
CA PHE A 203 -9.09 -9.73 -38.22
C PHE A 203 -8.48 -10.89 -39.03
N SER A 204 -9.15 -12.04 -39.02
CA SER A 204 -9.00 -13.07 -40.06
C SER A 204 -10.38 -13.60 -40.41
N ALA A 205 -11.28 -12.70 -40.82
CA ALA A 205 -12.34 -13.12 -41.73
C ALA A 205 -11.72 -13.09 -43.14
N PRO A 206 -11.64 -14.23 -43.86
CA PRO A 206 -11.25 -14.17 -45.26
C PRO A 206 -12.32 -13.39 -46.02
N LEU A 207 -11.90 -12.36 -46.76
CA LEU A 207 -12.73 -11.76 -47.80
C LEU A 207 -12.99 -12.85 -48.85
N SER A 208 -14.20 -13.42 -48.85
CA SER A 208 -14.67 -14.19 -49.99
C SER A 208 -15.16 -13.21 -51.05
N GLU A 209 -14.30 -12.92 -52.03
CA GLU A 209 -14.71 -12.40 -53.33
C GLU A 209 -15.53 -13.47 -54.05
N ASN A 210 -16.84 -13.26 -54.17
CA ASN A 210 -17.61 -13.50 -55.39
C ASN A 210 -19.10 -13.25 -55.12
N ARG A 211 -19.67 -12.23 -55.77
CA ARG A 211 -20.56 -12.42 -56.93
C ARG A 211 -21.25 -11.09 -57.26
N LEU A 212 -20.86 -10.48 -58.37
CA LEU A 212 -21.63 -9.46 -59.07
C LEU A 212 -22.93 -10.05 -59.65
N SER A 213 -23.89 -9.16 -59.94
CA SER A 213 -25.12 -9.31 -60.71
C SER A 213 -26.36 -9.85 -59.97
N ASN A 214 -27.22 -8.96 -59.47
CA ASN A 214 -28.49 -8.60 -60.12
C ASN A 214 -29.40 -7.79 -59.16
N MET A 215 -29.66 -6.54 -59.52
CA MET A 215 -30.86 -5.80 -59.10
C MET A 215 -32.06 -6.28 -59.92
N PRO A 216 -33.25 -6.32 -59.32
CA PRO A 216 -34.31 -5.51 -59.91
C PRO A 216 -35.08 -4.68 -58.87
N SER A 217 -35.43 -3.47 -59.29
CA SER A 217 -36.36 -2.57 -58.61
C SER A 217 -37.80 -3.08 -58.68
N TYR A 218 -38.59 -2.90 -57.61
CA TYR A 218 -39.87 -2.18 -57.71
C TYR A 218 -40.45 -1.79 -56.33
N ASP A 219 -41.28 -0.75 -56.41
CA ASP A 219 -41.96 0.07 -55.42
C ASP A 219 -42.92 -0.61 -54.41
N ARG A 220 -43.02 0.04 -53.23
CA ARG A 220 -44.24 0.48 -52.51
C ARG A 220 -45.26 -0.57 -52.02
N TYR A 221 -45.54 -0.61 -50.71
CA TYR A 221 -46.81 -0.27 -50.05
C TYR A 221 -46.76 -0.54 -48.53
N ALA A 222 -47.50 0.27 -47.79
CA ALA A 222 -47.61 0.34 -46.34
C ALA A 222 -48.52 -0.76 -45.73
N ALA A 223 -48.43 -0.89 -44.38
CA ALA A 223 -49.49 -1.21 -43.40
C ALA A 223 -48.99 -2.27 -42.37
N THR A 224 -48.77 -1.89 -41.10
CA THR A 224 -49.68 -1.89 -39.91
C THR A 224 -49.53 -3.12 -39.00
N SER A 225 -49.61 -2.81 -37.69
CA SER A 225 -50.09 -3.61 -36.55
C SER A 225 -49.24 -4.77 -35.97
N GLU A 226 -48.76 -4.53 -34.75
CA GLU A 226 -48.95 -5.28 -33.48
C GLU A 226 -49.28 -6.78 -33.51
N TRP A 227 -48.71 -7.54 -32.55
CA TRP A 227 -49.34 -8.48 -31.58
C TRP A 227 -48.19 -9.24 -30.87
N VAL A 228 -47.85 -8.92 -29.63
CA VAL A 228 -48.31 -9.50 -28.34
C VAL A 228 -47.45 -10.67 -27.82
N CYS A 229 -47.07 -10.49 -26.54
CA CYS A 229 -46.40 -11.41 -25.63
C CYS A 229 -47.20 -12.69 -25.36
N TYR A 230 -46.51 -13.79 -25.06
CA TYR A 230 -47.10 -14.89 -24.29
C TYR A 230 -46.20 -15.35 -23.14
N SER A 231 -46.90 -15.60 -22.04
CA SER A 231 -46.45 -15.92 -20.69
C SER A 231 -45.99 -17.37 -20.51
N GLN A 232 -45.37 -17.61 -19.34
CA GLN A 232 -44.82 -18.86 -18.79
C GLN A 232 -45.81 -20.06 -18.77
N PRO A 233 -45.36 -21.27 -18.34
CA PRO A 233 -45.36 -21.57 -16.90
C PRO A 233 -44.16 -22.40 -16.38
N SER A 234 -44.02 -22.33 -15.06
CA SER A 234 -43.02 -22.90 -14.15
C SER A 234 -43.38 -24.30 -13.62
N ARG A 235 -42.36 -25.02 -13.11
CA ARG A 235 -42.32 -26.07 -12.04
C ARG A 235 -40.98 -26.82 -12.16
N GLY A 236 -40.20 -27.17 -11.15
CA GLY A 236 -40.23 -27.02 -9.71
C GLY A 236 -39.08 -27.84 -9.08
N ILE A 237 -38.99 -27.79 -7.75
CA ILE A 237 -38.39 -28.79 -6.83
C ILE A 237 -36.86 -28.68 -6.55
N SER A 238 -36.57 -28.22 -5.33
CA SER A 238 -35.38 -28.58 -4.53
C SER A 238 -35.67 -29.87 -3.74
N PRO A 239 -34.64 -30.61 -3.30
CA PRO A 239 -34.40 -30.63 -1.85
C PRO A 239 -32.92 -30.67 -1.44
N SER A 240 -32.74 -30.59 -0.13
CA SER A 240 -31.58 -30.23 0.69
C SER A 240 -30.56 -31.36 0.97
N SER A 241 -29.38 -30.88 1.43
CA SER A 241 -28.49 -31.40 2.49
C SER A 241 -27.78 -32.74 2.34
N VAL A 242 -26.44 -32.75 2.38
CA VAL A 242 -25.63 -33.58 3.32
C VAL A 242 -24.24 -32.96 3.56
N SER A 243 -23.79 -32.99 4.82
CA SER A 243 -22.43 -32.68 5.29
C SER A 243 -21.38 -33.69 4.83
N SER A 244 -20.10 -33.30 4.83
CA SER A 244 -18.98 -34.10 5.40
C SER A 244 -17.67 -33.31 5.40
N SER A 245 -17.07 -33.15 6.58
CA SER A 245 -15.63 -32.88 6.76
C SER A 245 -14.80 -34.10 6.33
N PRO A 246 -13.49 -33.94 6.11
CA PRO A 246 -12.58 -34.60 7.05
C PRO A 246 -11.35 -33.77 7.46
N THR A 247 -11.00 -33.99 8.72
CA THR A 247 -9.74 -33.76 9.43
C THR A 247 -8.50 -34.35 8.74
N HIS A 248 -7.37 -33.62 8.75
CA HIS A 248 -6.06 -34.22 9.05
C HIS A 248 -5.08 -33.18 9.64
N LEU A 249 -4.41 -33.58 10.72
CA LEU A 249 -3.40 -32.86 11.51
C LEU A 249 -1.99 -32.90 10.85
N PRO A 250 -1.01 -32.12 11.37
CA PRO A 250 0.13 -31.63 10.59
C PRO A 250 1.41 -32.48 10.74
N LEU A 251 2.29 -32.43 9.73
CA LEU A 251 3.68 -32.84 9.89
C LEU A 251 4.56 -31.68 10.35
N ARG A 252 5.10 -31.89 11.55
CA ARG A 252 6.25 -31.23 12.16
C ARG A 252 7.51 -31.66 11.39
N ASN A 253 8.38 -30.71 11.06
CA ASN A 253 9.81 -31.01 10.99
C ASN A 253 10.63 -29.85 11.55
N SER A 254 11.35 -30.21 12.61
CA SER A 254 12.26 -29.42 13.41
C SER A 254 13.68 -29.73 12.96
N TYR A 255 14.49 -28.69 12.72
CA TYR A 255 15.93 -28.78 12.86
C TYR A 255 16.43 -27.54 13.59
N ALA A 256 17.13 -27.80 14.69
CA ALA A 256 17.75 -26.82 15.56
C ALA A 256 19.27 -26.96 15.46
N SER A 257 19.92 -25.80 15.56
CA SER A 257 21.25 -25.56 16.17
C SER A 257 22.52 -26.07 15.46
N ALA A 258 23.37 -25.14 15.05
CA ALA A 258 24.74 -25.02 15.57
C ALA A 258 25.40 -23.68 15.16
N LEU A 259 25.87 -22.93 16.15
CA LEU A 259 26.93 -21.92 16.05
C LEU A 259 28.30 -22.63 16.01
N PRO A 260 29.38 -21.95 15.58
CA PRO A 260 30.31 -21.47 16.62
C PRO A 260 30.96 -20.09 16.36
N ASN A 261 31.14 -19.38 17.48
CA ASN A 261 32.24 -18.52 17.93
C ASN A 261 33.10 -17.67 16.96
N SER A 262 33.11 -16.37 17.32
CA SER A 262 34.28 -15.52 17.62
C SER A 262 35.35 -15.32 16.54
N LEU A 263 35.57 -14.05 16.15
CA LEU A 263 36.85 -13.35 16.25
C LEU A 263 36.67 -11.86 15.89
N VAL A 264 36.93 -10.99 16.86
CA VAL A 264 37.21 -9.55 16.71
C VAL A 264 38.74 -9.43 16.54
N PRO A 265 39.25 -8.49 15.72
CA PRO A 265 40.06 -7.43 16.35
C PRO A 265 40.03 -6.04 15.66
N GLN A 266 40.36 -5.02 16.48
CA GLN A 266 40.94 -3.67 16.22
C GLN A 266 40.00 -2.62 15.59
N GLN A 267 39.49 -1.61 16.32
CA GLN A 267 40.17 -0.45 16.94
C GLN A 267 41.21 0.23 16.03
N ASN A 268 40.74 1.24 15.28
CA ASN A 268 41.56 2.37 14.86
C ASN A 268 41.16 3.60 15.67
N VAL A 269 42.11 4.04 16.49
CA VAL A 269 42.11 5.31 17.20
C VAL A 269 42.59 6.38 16.21
N CYS A 270 41.82 7.45 16.04
CA CYS A 270 42.34 8.74 15.62
C CYS A 270 42.02 9.76 16.71
N VAL A 271 43.10 10.33 17.24
CA VAL A 271 43.16 11.39 18.25
C VAL A 271 43.10 12.75 17.55
N THR A 272 42.81 13.79 18.34
CA THR A 272 43.00 15.24 18.11
C THR A 272 41.75 15.95 17.55
N LEU A 273 41.27 17.10 18.05
CA LEU A 273 41.83 18.13 18.95
C LEU A 273 40.76 18.73 19.87
N ASP A 274 41.25 19.17 21.03
CA ASP A 274 40.61 20.10 21.96
C ASP A 274 40.15 21.41 21.30
N GLY A 275 39.11 22.02 21.86
CA GLY A 275 38.60 23.32 21.44
C GLY A 275 37.48 23.78 22.35
N ASP A 276 37.86 24.31 23.51
CA ASP A 276 37.02 25.04 24.45
C ASP A 276 36.14 26.09 23.75
N TYR A 277 34.84 26.13 24.09
CA TYR A 277 34.09 27.38 24.03
C TYR A 277 33.10 27.46 25.20
N GLN A 278 33.36 28.45 26.06
CA GLN A 278 32.60 28.78 27.24
C GLN A 278 31.24 29.43 26.91
N SER A 279 30.26 29.06 27.73
CA SER A 279 29.17 29.87 28.30
C SER A 279 28.47 30.96 27.48
N ALA A 280 27.17 30.79 27.30
CA ALA A 280 26.19 31.85 27.51
C ALA A 280 24.86 31.24 28.02
N GLN A 281 24.58 31.44 29.30
CA GLN A 281 23.27 31.20 29.90
C GLN A 281 22.38 32.41 29.58
N SER A 282 21.26 32.20 28.86
CA SER A 282 20.11 33.11 28.93
C SER A 282 18.95 32.40 29.62
N ARG A 283 18.63 32.87 30.83
CA ARG A 283 17.46 32.45 31.59
C ARG A 283 16.20 32.93 30.85
N HIS A 284 15.32 31.99 30.49
CA HIS A 284 13.91 32.28 30.28
C HIS A 284 13.14 31.64 31.43
N GLU A 285 12.49 32.48 32.23
CA GLU A 285 11.51 32.06 33.24
C GLU A 285 10.31 31.38 32.56
N PRO A 286 9.76 30.29 33.13
CA PRO A 286 8.46 29.79 32.71
C PRO A 286 7.35 30.59 33.39
N ALA A 287 6.38 31.05 32.60
CA ALA A 287 5.13 31.63 33.09
C ALA A 287 4.39 30.64 33.99
N GLU A 288 3.97 31.13 35.17
CA GLU A 288 3.12 30.41 36.12
C GLU A 288 1.82 29.96 35.44
N ARG A 289 1.48 28.67 35.62
CA ARG A 289 0.22 28.10 35.17
C ARG A 289 -0.85 28.35 36.23
N ASP A 290 -1.91 29.04 35.82
CA ASP A 290 -3.15 29.25 36.55
C ASP A 290 -3.77 27.89 36.98
N PRO A 291 -4.02 27.66 38.28
CA PRO A 291 -4.51 26.37 38.81
C PRO A 291 -5.98 26.07 38.48
N THR A 292 -6.71 26.96 37.83
CA THR A 292 -8.16 26.80 37.55
C THR A 292 -8.49 25.87 36.37
N TRP A 293 -7.51 25.41 35.59
CA TRP A 293 -7.74 24.58 34.40
C TRP A 293 -8.22 23.15 34.73
N VAL A 294 -7.82 22.61 35.89
CA VAL A 294 -8.22 21.25 36.31
C VAL A 294 -9.72 21.20 36.62
N ASP A 295 -10.28 22.28 37.15
CA ASP A 295 -11.70 22.37 37.50
C ASP A 295 -12.61 22.53 36.26
N SER A 296 -12.11 23.16 35.19
CA SER A 296 -12.83 23.22 33.90
C SER A 296 -12.95 21.85 33.23
N ILE A 297 -11.96 20.96 33.37
CA ILE A 297 -12.02 19.60 32.79
C ILE A 297 -12.99 18.70 33.58
N LEU A 298 -12.99 18.81 34.90
CA LEU A 298 -13.90 18.01 35.74
C LEU A 298 -15.36 18.41 35.56
N ASN A 299 -15.66 19.69 35.33
CA ASN A 299 -17.01 20.15 35.01
C ASN A 299 -17.46 19.78 33.59
N PHE A 300 -16.54 19.73 32.62
CA PHE A 300 -16.86 19.26 31.26
C PHE A 300 -17.16 17.75 31.23
N LEU A 301 -16.46 16.94 32.02
CA LEU A 301 -16.69 15.48 32.10
C LEU A 301 -17.96 15.11 32.88
N ARG A 302 -18.42 15.96 33.81
CA ARG A 302 -19.71 15.76 34.50
C ARG A 302 -20.93 16.01 33.61
N GLY A 303 -20.80 16.80 32.55
CA GLY A 303 -21.89 17.06 31.60
C GLY A 303 -22.11 15.98 30.53
N ILE A 304 -21.24 14.95 30.45
CA ILE A 304 -21.28 13.93 29.38
C ILE A 304 -22.01 12.64 29.81
N PHE A 305 -22.33 12.47 31.09
CA PHE A 305 -22.99 11.25 31.60
C PHE A 305 -24.46 11.42 32.05
N ASP A 306 -25.04 12.61 31.89
CA ASP A 306 -26.47 12.84 32.11
C ASP A 306 -27.15 13.27 30.80
N CYS A 307 -27.36 12.31 29.89
CA CYS A 307 -28.36 12.30 28.80
C CYS A 307 -28.47 10.88 28.21
#